data_AF-A0AAV5BQG6-F1
#
_entry.id   AF-A0AAV5BQG6-F1
#
_cell.length_a   1.000
_cell.length_b   1.000
_cell.length_c   1.000
_cell.angle_alpha   90.00
_cell.angle_beta   90.00
_cell.angle_gamma   90.00
#
_symmetry.space_group_name_H-M   'P 1'
#
loop_
_entity.id
_entity.type
_entity.pdbx_description
1 polymer ?
#
loop_
_entity_poly.entity_id
_entity_poly.type
_entity_poly.pdbx_seq_one_letter_code
_entity_poly.pdbx_strand_id
1 'polypeptide(L)'
;MAGGSMNEKHAVAPMEVSMEAGNANQADYLDDDGRPRRSGTVWTASSHIITAVIGSGVLSLAWAIAQLGWVAGPTAMLIFAFVTYYTATLLAECYRTGDPETGKRNYTYMDAVRSNLGGVKVTFCGVIQYANLVGVAIGYTIASSISMQAIGKAGCFHSKGHANPCKSSSNPYMILFGATQILFSQIPDFDQICTKWVCLQTLSVTCFIISIAAAAGSIADVIDALKVTGQELWSEREQTSNGSGPSGRKRKIRSPSNIAEEYLAL
;
A
#
# COMPACT_ATOMS: atom_id res chain seq x y z
N MET A 1 6.39 9.87 -89.89
CA MET A 1 5.53 8.73 -89.50
C MET A 1 6.12 8.10 -88.26
N ALA A 2 5.28 7.85 -87.26
CA ALA A 2 5.64 7.67 -85.85
C ALA A 2 6.53 6.46 -85.56
N GLY A 3 7.44 6.62 -84.59
CA GLY A 3 8.16 5.54 -83.94
C GLY A 3 8.22 5.78 -82.43
N GLY A 4 8.23 4.70 -81.66
CA GLY A 4 8.95 4.64 -80.39
C GLY A 4 8.13 4.66 -79.09
N SER A 5 7.70 3.46 -78.69
CA SER A 5 7.81 2.83 -77.36
C SER A 5 7.28 3.52 -76.08
N MET A 6 6.58 2.68 -75.31
CA MET A 6 5.77 2.98 -74.13
C MET A 6 6.60 3.33 -72.89
N ASN A 7 6.03 4.23 -72.08
CA ASN A 7 6.46 4.58 -70.73
C ASN A 7 6.41 3.36 -69.79
N GLU A 8 7.57 2.97 -69.28
CA GLU A 8 7.75 1.99 -68.22
C GLU A 8 7.37 2.63 -66.87
N LYS A 9 6.12 2.46 -66.47
CA LYS A 9 5.70 2.76 -65.09
C LYS A 9 6.27 1.66 -64.20
N HIS A 10 7.25 2.01 -63.37
CA HIS A 10 7.72 1.18 -62.26
C HIS A 10 6.53 0.83 -61.36
N ALA A 11 5.99 -0.37 -61.54
CA ALA A 11 5.00 -0.97 -60.67
C ALA A 11 5.73 -1.55 -59.46
N VAL A 12 5.77 -0.78 -58.37
CA VAL A 12 6.13 -1.33 -57.05
C VAL A 12 5.04 -2.35 -56.69
N ALA A 13 5.46 -3.57 -56.36
CA ALA A 13 4.54 -4.68 -56.14
C ALA A 13 3.62 -4.42 -54.93
N PRO A 14 2.31 -4.73 -55.01
CA PRO A 14 1.36 -4.52 -53.91
C PRO A 14 1.65 -5.38 -52.67
N MET A 15 2.61 -6.30 -52.77
CA MET A 15 2.99 -7.22 -51.70
C MET A 15 4.01 -6.61 -50.72
N GLU A 16 4.82 -5.62 -51.15
CA GLU A 16 5.75 -4.91 -50.26
C GLU A 16 4.99 -3.92 -49.36
N VAL A 17 4.04 -3.18 -49.94
CA VAL A 17 3.19 -2.20 -49.22
C VAL A 17 2.27 -2.89 -48.19
N SER A 18 1.84 -4.13 -48.43
CA SER A 18 0.97 -4.88 -47.52
C SER A 18 1.73 -5.45 -46.31
N MET A 19 3.01 -5.84 -46.48
CA MET A 19 3.85 -6.22 -45.35
C MET A 19 4.26 -5.00 -44.51
N GLU A 20 4.54 -3.86 -45.14
CA GLU A 20 4.80 -2.61 -44.42
C GLU A 20 3.55 -2.09 -43.69
N ALA A 21 2.36 -2.20 -44.28
CA ALA A 21 1.11 -1.80 -43.63
C ALA A 21 0.70 -2.73 -42.47
N GLY A 22 0.97 -4.03 -42.58
CA GLY A 22 0.81 -4.98 -41.47
C GLY A 22 1.79 -4.71 -40.32
N ASN A 23 3.05 -4.39 -40.67
CA ASN A 23 4.09 -4.05 -39.71
C ASN A 23 3.88 -2.67 -39.06
N ALA A 24 3.31 -1.70 -39.79
CA ALA A 24 2.98 -0.37 -39.28
C ALA A 24 1.86 -0.41 -38.24
N ASN A 25 0.79 -1.18 -38.50
CA ASN A 25 -0.30 -1.36 -37.53
C ASN A 25 0.16 -2.12 -36.28
N GLN A 26 1.10 -3.06 -36.44
CA GLN A 26 1.67 -3.81 -35.32
C GLN A 26 2.68 -2.97 -34.51
N ALA A 27 3.45 -2.09 -35.17
CA ALA A 27 4.32 -1.12 -34.49
C ALA A 27 3.53 -0.09 -33.68
N ASP A 28 2.31 0.27 -34.11
CA ASP A 28 1.47 1.25 -33.39
C ASP A 28 0.87 0.68 -32.08
N TYR A 29 0.70 -0.65 -32.02
CA TYR A 29 0.17 -1.37 -30.86
C TYR A 29 1.25 -1.88 -29.89
N LEU A 30 2.52 -1.87 -30.31
CA LEU A 30 3.65 -2.36 -29.52
C LEU A 30 4.54 -1.20 -29.06
N ASP A 31 5.15 -1.35 -27.90
CA ASP A 31 6.14 -0.41 -27.33
C ASP A 31 7.55 -0.73 -27.89
N ASP A 32 8.55 0.12 -27.65
CA ASP A 32 9.93 -0.04 -28.17
C ASP A 32 10.60 -1.39 -27.81
N ASP A 33 10.02 -2.10 -26.85
CA ASP A 33 10.45 -3.40 -26.33
C ASP A 33 9.68 -4.61 -26.94
N GLY A 34 8.80 -4.36 -27.91
CA GLY A 34 8.00 -5.37 -28.61
C GLY A 34 6.82 -5.92 -27.81
N ARG A 35 6.46 -5.32 -26.67
CA ARG A 35 5.29 -5.70 -25.85
C ARG A 35 4.09 -4.79 -26.12
N PRO A 36 2.85 -5.20 -25.79
CA PRO A 36 1.67 -4.35 -25.92
C PRO A 36 1.87 -2.97 -25.28
N ARG A 37 1.44 -1.93 -25.99
CA ARG A 37 1.63 -0.53 -25.61
C ARG A 37 1.01 -0.25 -24.23
N ARG A 38 1.82 0.27 -23.32
CA ARG A 38 1.40 0.62 -21.95
C ARG A 38 0.63 1.94 -21.98
N SER A 39 -0.65 1.91 -21.59
CA SER A 39 -1.54 3.09 -21.53
C SER A 39 -1.65 3.72 -20.13
N GLY A 40 -0.73 3.39 -19.22
CA GLY A 40 -0.73 3.90 -17.86
C GLY A 40 -0.37 5.40 -17.83
N THR A 41 -1.07 6.16 -17.00
CA THR A 41 -0.76 7.59 -16.76
C THR A 41 0.02 7.76 -15.47
N VAL A 42 0.66 8.92 -15.26
CA VAL A 42 1.29 9.28 -13.98
C VAL A 42 0.31 9.20 -12.82
N TRP A 43 -0.98 9.45 -13.06
CA TRP A 43 -2.04 9.34 -12.05
C TRP A 43 -2.28 7.90 -11.65
N THR A 44 -2.38 6.99 -12.61
CA THR A 44 -2.54 5.55 -12.34
C THR A 44 -1.29 5.00 -11.63
N ALA A 45 -0.09 5.37 -12.09
CA ALA A 45 1.16 4.95 -11.45
C ALA A 45 1.25 5.47 -9.99
N SER A 46 0.92 6.74 -9.76
CA SER A 46 0.90 7.34 -8.42
C SER A 46 -0.10 6.63 -7.52
N SER A 47 -1.30 6.30 -8.02
CA SER A 47 -2.30 5.57 -7.24
C SER A 47 -1.82 4.17 -6.83
N HIS A 48 -1.13 3.45 -7.72
CA HIS A 48 -0.57 2.13 -7.39
C HIS A 48 0.53 2.22 -6.33
N ILE A 49 1.40 3.23 -6.42
CA ILE A 49 2.45 3.48 -5.43
C ILE A 49 1.83 3.83 -4.07
N ILE A 50 0.88 4.76 -4.04
CA ILE A 50 0.20 5.16 -2.79
C ILE A 50 -0.51 3.96 -2.16
N THR A 51 -1.21 3.15 -2.96
CA THR A 51 -1.91 1.95 -2.47
C THR A 51 -0.95 0.91 -1.90
N ALA A 52 0.24 0.77 -2.48
CA ALA A 52 1.28 -0.11 -1.95
C ALA A 52 1.88 0.43 -0.63
N VAL A 53 1.96 1.75 -0.45
CA VAL A 53 2.54 2.40 0.73
C VAL A 53 1.55 2.50 1.89
N ILE A 54 0.27 2.81 1.63
CA ILE A 54 -0.81 2.84 2.63
C ILE A 54 -1.19 1.39 2.96
N GLY A 55 -0.32 0.75 3.74
CA GLY A 55 -0.45 -0.64 4.15
C GLY A 55 -0.51 -0.82 5.66
N SER A 56 -0.54 -2.08 6.09
CA SER A 56 -0.45 -2.47 7.51
C SER A 56 0.80 -1.90 8.19
N GLY A 57 1.88 -1.63 7.45
CA GLY A 57 3.11 -1.02 7.97
C GLY A 57 2.94 0.42 8.49
N VAL A 58 1.96 1.19 8.01
CA VAL A 58 1.72 2.56 8.50
C VAL A 58 1.17 2.55 9.93
N LEU A 59 0.41 1.51 10.30
CA LEU A 59 -0.18 1.37 11.63
C LEU A 59 0.90 1.15 12.70
N SER A 60 1.90 0.31 12.42
CA SER A 60 3.03 0.11 13.33
C SER A 60 3.98 1.31 13.36
N LEU A 61 4.08 2.03 12.24
CA LEU A 61 4.87 3.26 12.16
C LEU A 61 4.36 4.35 13.11
N ALA A 62 3.04 4.53 13.19
CA ALA A 62 2.43 5.49 14.11
C ALA A 62 2.84 5.23 15.56
N TRP A 63 2.85 3.96 15.97
CA TRP A 63 3.32 3.56 17.30
C TRP A 63 4.81 3.83 17.51
N ALA A 64 5.66 3.51 16.52
CA ALA A 64 7.09 3.80 16.61
C ALA A 64 7.39 5.31 16.72
N ILE A 65 6.67 6.15 15.96
CA ILE A 65 6.76 7.62 16.03
C ILE A 65 6.33 8.10 17.42
N ALA A 66 5.28 7.51 18.00
CA ALA A 66 4.83 7.85 19.35
C ALA A 66 5.92 7.57 20.41
N GLN A 67 6.72 6.52 20.23
CA GLN A 67 7.86 6.22 21.12
C GLN A 67 9.04 7.18 20.93
N LEU A 68 9.28 7.66 19.70
CA LEU A 68 10.36 8.60 19.39
C LEU A 68 10.10 10.02 19.92
N GLY A 69 8.85 10.34 20.26
CA GLY A 69 8.46 11.65 20.77
C GLY A 69 8.33 12.72 19.68
N TRP A 70 7.92 13.92 20.10
CA TRP A 70 7.37 14.94 19.21
C TRP A 70 8.37 15.56 18.21
N VAL A 71 9.68 15.56 18.50
CA VAL A 71 10.71 16.07 17.58
C VAL A 71 11.29 14.95 16.73
N ALA A 72 11.79 13.90 17.39
CA ALA A 72 12.55 12.87 16.71
C ALA A 72 11.66 12.05 15.75
N GLY A 73 10.37 11.89 16.07
CA GLY A 73 9.40 11.27 15.17
C GLY A 73 9.30 11.97 13.80
N PRO A 74 8.89 13.25 13.73
CA PRO A 74 8.85 14.00 12.48
C PRO A 74 10.21 14.12 11.79
N THR A 75 11.30 14.32 12.55
CA THR A 75 12.65 14.36 11.96
C THR A 75 13.00 13.03 11.28
N ALA A 76 12.73 11.89 11.92
CA ALA A 76 12.95 10.58 11.33
C ALA A 76 12.08 10.34 10.08
N MET A 77 10.82 10.79 10.09
CA MET A 77 9.94 10.72 8.91
C MET A 77 10.50 11.51 7.72
N LEU A 78 11.02 12.71 7.96
CA LEU A 78 11.63 13.54 6.91
C LEU A 78 12.91 12.90 6.35
N ILE A 79 13.75 12.32 7.20
CA ILE A 79 14.95 11.60 6.76
C ILE A 79 14.57 10.40 5.90
N PHE A 80 13.60 9.60 6.35
CA PHE A 80 13.14 8.43 5.59
C PHE A 80 12.51 8.82 4.25
N ALA A 81 11.77 9.94 4.21
CA ALA A 81 11.23 10.49 2.97
C ALA A 81 12.33 10.90 2.00
N PHE A 82 13.38 11.58 2.47
CA PHE A 82 14.53 11.96 1.63
C PHE A 82 15.26 10.73 1.07
N VAL A 83 15.53 9.73 1.92
CA VAL A 83 16.17 8.47 1.48
C VAL A 83 15.31 7.73 0.46
N THR A 84 13.99 7.67 0.68
CA THR A 84 13.05 7.03 -0.25
C THR A 84 13.01 7.76 -1.59
N TYR A 85 12.97 9.10 -1.57
CA TYR A 85 13.00 9.92 -2.79
C TYR A 85 14.29 9.70 -3.57
N TYR A 86 15.44 9.77 -2.91
CA TYR A 86 16.74 9.53 -3.54
C TYR A 86 16.83 8.13 -4.16
N THR A 87 16.36 7.10 -3.43
CA THR A 87 16.36 5.72 -3.93
C THR A 87 15.42 5.57 -5.13
N ALA A 88 14.24 6.21 -5.11
CA ALA A 88 13.30 6.20 -6.22
C ALA A 88 13.89 6.88 -7.47
N THR A 89 14.64 7.98 -7.32
CA THR A 89 15.34 8.61 -8.45
C THR A 89 16.41 7.70 -9.04
N LEU A 90 17.22 7.01 -8.21
CA LEU A 90 18.20 6.05 -8.72
C LEU A 90 17.55 4.87 -9.44
N LEU A 91 16.43 4.36 -8.92
CA LEU A 91 15.69 3.28 -9.56
C LEU A 91 15.10 3.70 -10.91
N ALA A 92 14.60 4.93 -11.01
CA ALA A 92 14.08 5.49 -12.25
C ALA A 92 15.20 5.60 -13.31
N GLU A 93 16.38 6.07 -12.93
CA GLU A 93 17.56 6.13 -13.80
C GLU A 93 18.03 4.72 -14.23
N CYS A 94 18.04 3.76 -13.30
CA CYS A 94 18.46 2.37 -13.60
C CYS A 94 17.41 1.55 -14.38
N TYR A 95 16.24 2.11 -14.68
CA TYR A 95 15.17 1.41 -15.41
C TYR A 95 15.62 1.01 -16.82
N ARG A 96 16.40 1.85 -17.51
CA ARG A 96 17.04 1.52 -18.79
C ARG A 96 18.55 1.38 -18.62
N THR A 97 19.12 0.30 -19.15
CA THR A 97 20.58 0.11 -19.15
C THR A 97 21.19 0.55 -20.47
N GLY A 98 22.26 1.34 -20.41
CA GLY A 98 22.95 1.86 -21.59
C GLY A 98 22.48 3.27 -21.93
N ASP A 99 21.83 3.45 -23.07
CA ASP A 99 21.31 4.75 -23.52
C ASP A 99 19.97 5.11 -22.84
N PRO A 100 19.77 6.37 -22.39
CA PRO A 100 18.53 6.82 -21.74
C PRO A 100 17.26 6.65 -22.59
N GLU A 101 17.39 6.74 -23.91
CA GLU A 101 16.26 6.71 -24.86
C GLU A 101 16.04 5.30 -25.45
N THR A 102 17.12 4.59 -25.82
CA THR A 102 17.07 3.31 -26.56
C THR A 102 17.53 2.09 -25.74
N GLY A 103 18.00 2.29 -24.51
CA GLY A 103 18.54 1.23 -23.65
C GLY A 103 17.53 0.14 -23.29
N LYS A 104 18.03 -1.07 -23.02
CA LYS A 104 17.21 -2.23 -22.65
C LYS A 104 16.50 -1.96 -21.32
N ARG A 105 15.16 -2.03 -21.31
CA ARG A 105 14.32 -1.84 -20.11
C ARG A 105 14.41 -3.05 -19.18
N ASN A 106 14.61 -2.79 -17.89
CA ASN A 106 14.60 -3.81 -16.84
C ASN A 106 13.26 -3.74 -16.08
N TYR A 107 12.45 -4.79 -16.19
CA TYR A 107 11.10 -4.82 -15.59
C TYR A 107 11.09 -5.18 -14.11
N THR A 108 12.12 -5.87 -13.65
CA THR A 108 12.25 -6.27 -12.26
C THR A 108 13.45 -5.59 -11.65
N TYR A 109 13.35 -5.27 -10.35
CA TYR A 109 14.45 -4.71 -9.60
C TYR A 109 15.71 -5.59 -9.68
N MET A 110 15.54 -6.90 -9.61
CA MET A 110 16.62 -7.87 -9.76
C MET A 110 17.32 -7.79 -11.11
N ASP A 111 16.58 -7.59 -12.20
CA ASP A 111 17.16 -7.45 -13.54
C ASP A 111 17.93 -6.11 -13.68
N ALA A 112 17.42 -5.03 -13.08
CA ALA A 112 18.12 -3.74 -13.04
C ALA A 112 19.42 -3.82 -12.23
N VAL A 113 19.42 -4.55 -11.11
CA VAL A 113 20.63 -4.76 -10.30
C VAL A 113 21.62 -5.67 -11.04
N ARG A 114 21.13 -6.68 -11.77
CA ARG A 114 21.98 -7.57 -12.60
C ARG A 114 22.69 -6.80 -13.70
N SER A 115 21.98 -5.93 -14.39
CA SER A 115 22.52 -5.17 -15.52
C SER A 115 23.49 -4.07 -15.09
N ASN A 116 23.33 -3.48 -13.90
CA ASN A 116 24.16 -2.37 -13.42
C ASN A 116 25.31 -2.80 -12.47
N LEU A 117 25.06 -3.70 -11.51
CA LEU A 117 26.04 -4.04 -10.46
C LEU A 117 26.73 -5.39 -10.68
N GLY A 118 26.06 -6.33 -11.36
CA GLY A 118 26.58 -7.67 -11.65
C GLY A 118 26.93 -8.54 -10.42
N GLY A 119 27.10 -9.84 -10.65
CA GLY A 119 27.71 -10.78 -9.69
C GLY A 119 26.96 -10.99 -8.37
N VAL A 120 27.70 -11.14 -7.28
CA VAL A 120 27.22 -11.56 -5.94
C VAL A 120 26.27 -10.53 -5.29
N LYS A 121 26.39 -9.25 -5.66
CA LYS A 121 25.56 -8.16 -5.13
C LYS A 121 24.09 -8.32 -5.48
N VAL A 122 23.79 -8.91 -6.65
CA VAL A 122 22.43 -9.26 -7.07
C VAL A 122 21.82 -10.29 -6.14
N THR A 123 22.57 -11.33 -5.79
CA THR A 123 22.06 -12.40 -4.92
C THR A 123 21.73 -11.85 -3.55
N PHE A 124 22.61 -11.01 -2.98
CA PHE A 124 22.36 -10.36 -1.69
C PHE A 124 21.14 -9.43 -1.74
N CYS A 125 21.06 -8.57 -2.76
CA CYS A 125 19.96 -7.65 -2.97
C CYS A 125 18.62 -8.37 -3.16
N GLY A 126 18.66 -9.46 -3.92
CA GLY A 126 17.55 -10.38 -4.13
C GLY A 126 17.04 -11.02 -2.86
N VAL A 127 17.93 -11.56 -2.03
CA VAL A 127 17.58 -12.17 -0.75
C VAL A 127 16.86 -11.16 0.15
N ILE A 128 17.34 -9.92 0.23
CA ILE A 128 16.68 -8.85 0.99
C ILE A 128 15.31 -8.53 0.41
N GLN A 129 15.19 -8.39 -0.92
CA GLN A 129 13.93 -8.10 -1.58
C GLN A 129 12.88 -9.20 -1.34
N TYR A 130 13.25 -10.48 -1.47
CA TYR A 130 12.37 -11.60 -1.21
C TYR A 130 11.99 -11.71 0.27
N ALA A 131 12.93 -11.48 1.19
CA ALA A 131 12.65 -11.44 2.62
C ALA A 131 11.63 -10.35 2.97
N ASN A 132 11.76 -9.16 2.39
CA ASN A 132 10.79 -8.08 2.56
C ASN A 132 9.41 -8.46 2.00
N LEU A 133 9.35 -9.03 0.79
CA LEU A 133 8.10 -9.49 0.19
C LEU A 133 7.38 -10.54 1.06
N VAL A 134 8.12 -11.49 1.62
CA VAL A 134 7.57 -12.50 2.55
C VAL A 134 7.10 -11.83 3.85
N GLY A 135 7.89 -10.91 4.40
CA GLY A 135 7.53 -10.16 5.61
C GLY A 135 6.24 -9.35 5.42
N VAL A 136 6.11 -8.66 4.29
CA VAL A 136 4.91 -7.93 3.90
C VAL A 136 3.71 -8.88 3.80
N ALA A 137 3.84 -10.03 3.11
CA ALA A 137 2.77 -11.01 2.99
C ALA A 137 2.29 -11.54 4.36
N ILE A 138 3.22 -11.85 5.27
CA ILE A 138 2.90 -12.27 6.64
C ILE A 138 2.20 -11.14 7.41
N GLY A 139 2.73 -9.91 7.33
CA GLY A 139 2.17 -8.74 8.00
C GLY A 139 0.74 -8.43 7.55
N TYR A 140 0.47 -8.48 6.25
CA TYR A 140 -0.90 -8.33 5.73
C TYR A 140 -1.83 -9.46 6.18
N THR A 141 -1.31 -10.68 6.29
CA THR A 141 -2.10 -11.84 6.75
C THR A 141 -2.53 -11.69 8.21
N ILE A 142 -1.61 -11.28 9.07
CA ILE A 142 -1.89 -11.02 10.50
C ILE A 142 -2.85 -9.83 10.64
N ALA A 143 -2.57 -8.71 9.97
CA ALA A 143 -3.42 -7.52 10.04
C ALA A 143 -4.87 -7.80 9.59
N SER A 144 -5.03 -8.59 8.52
CA SER A 144 -6.34 -9.03 8.02
C SER A 144 -7.05 -9.95 9.02
N SER A 145 -6.34 -10.90 9.64
CA SER A 145 -6.94 -11.81 10.62
C SER A 145 -7.44 -11.07 11.87
N ILE A 146 -6.66 -10.10 12.37
CA ILE A 146 -7.04 -9.25 13.51
C ILE A 146 -8.29 -8.43 13.17
N SER A 147 -8.32 -7.82 11.97
CA SER A 147 -9.44 -7.01 11.50
C SER A 147 -10.73 -7.84 11.40
N MET A 148 -10.66 -9.04 10.81
CA MET A 148 -11.80 -9.95 10.72
C MET A 148 -12.27 -10.45 12.09
N GLN A 149 -11.35 -10.71 13.02
CA GLN A 149 -11.71 -11.10 14.38
C GLN A 149 -12.46 -9.98 15.10
N ALA A 150 -12.03 -8.73 14.93
CA ALA A 150 -12.71 -7.56 15.51
C ALA A 150 -14.13 -7.40 14.96
N ILE A 151 -14.33 -7.56 13.64
CA ILE A 151 -15.65 -7.54 13.01
C ILE A 151 -16.53 -8.67 13.53
N GLY A 152 -15.99 -9.90 13.61
CA GLY A 152 -16.72 -11.06 14.12
C GLY A 152 -17.17 -10.88 15.58
N LYS A 153 -16.33 -10.29 16.42
CA LYS A 153 -16.68 -9.93 17.80
C LYS A 153 -17.76 -8.85 17.83
N ALA A 154 -17.65 -7.81 17.01
CA ALA A 154 -18.66 -6.74 16.92
C ALA A 154 -20.03 -7.29 16.49
N GLY A 155 -20.07 -8.18 15.49
CA GLY A 155 -21.31 -8.85 15.07
C GLY A 155 -21.92 -9.73 16.17
N CYS A 156 -21.08 -10.43 16.92
CA CYS A 156 -21.53 -11.23 18.07
C CYS A 156 -22.14 -10.37 19.18
N PHE A 157 -21.54 -9.23 19.51
CA PHE A 157 -22.09 -8.28 20.49
C PHE A 157 -23.40 -7.63 20.01
N HIS A 158 -23.52 -7.34 18.71
CA HIS A 158 -24.74 -6.81 18.14
C HIS A 158 -25.91 -7.81 18.23
N SER A 159 -25.65 -9.10 17.97
CA SER A 159 -26.69 -10.14 17.98
C SER A 159 -27.02 -10.68 19.38
N LYS A 160 -26.02 -10.88 20.25
CA LYS A 160 -26.18 -11.57 21.55
C LYS A 160 -26.11 -10.65 22.77
N GLY A 161 -25.88 -9.35 22.57
CA GLY A 161 -25.70 -8.36 23.63
C GLY A 161 -24.37 -8.52 24.38
N HIS A 162 -23.98 -7.51 25.15
CA HIS A 162 -22.72 -7.50 25.93
C HIS A 162 -22.70 -8.49 27.12
N ALA A 163 -23.77 -9.25 27.33
CA ALA A 163 -23.93 -10.13 28.48
C ALA A 163 -23.16 -11.46 28.37
N ASN A 164 -22.78 -11.88 27.16
CA ASN A 164 -22.08 -13.16 26.94
C ASN A 164 -20.68 -12.92 26.35
N PRO A 165 -19.60 -13.52 26.92
CA PRO A 165 -18.25 -13.38 26.37
C PRO A 165 -18.14 -14.08 25.02
N CYS A 166 -18.03 -13.30 23.94
CA CYS A 166 -17.80 -13.80 22.59
C CYS A 166 -16.32 -14.18 22.41
N LYS A 167 -15.99 -15.45 22.67
CA LYS A 167 -14.65 -15.99 22.41
C LYS A 167 -14.48 -16.24 20.91
N SER A 168 -13.57 -15.52 20.27
CA SER A 168 -13.21 -15.70 18.86
C SER A 168 -11.71 -15.99 18.75
N SER A 169 -11.34 -17.04 18.01
CA SER A 169 -9.95 -17.46 17.79
C SER A 169 -9.39 -16.81 16.52
N SER A 170 -8.13 -16.37 16.53
CA SER A 170 -7.47 -15.74 15.36
C SER A 170 -7.08 -16.75 14.27
N ASN A 171 -6.68 -17.95 14.69
CA ASN A 171 -6.18 -19.02 13.82
C ASN A 171 -7.07 -19.33 12.59
N PRO A 172 -8.41 -19.49 12.72
CA PRO A 172 -9.24 -19.76 11.55
C PRO A 172 -9.26 -18.60 10.53
N TYR A 173 -9.21 -17.35 10.98
CA TYR A 173 -9.19 -16.18 10.09
C TYR A 173 -7.86 -16.05 9.34
N MET A 174 -6.75 -16.38 10.01
CA MET A 174 -5.42 -16.40 9.41
C MET A 174 -5.32 -17.48 8.31
N ILE A 175 -5.81 -18.69 8.59
CA ILE A 175 -5.84 -19.79 7.61
C ILE A 175 -6.76 -19.46 6.44
N LEU A 176 -7.96 -18.90 6.71
CA LEU A 176 -8.91 -18.50 5.69
C LEU A 176 -8.32 -17.47 4.72
N PHE A 177 -7.70 -16.41 5.25
CA PHE A 177 -7.11 -15.36 4.43
C PHE A 177 -5.90 -15.86 3.63
N GLY A 178 -5.04 -16.68 4.24
CA GLY A 178 -3.93 -17.33 3.54
C GLY A 178 -4.41 -18.24 2.40
N ALA A 179 -5.48 -19.02 2.61
CA ALA A 179 -6.07 -19.83 1.56
C ALA A 179 -6.65 -18.98 0.41
N THR A 180 -7.32 -17.87 0.73
CA THR A 180 -7.78 -16.92 -0.29
C THR A 180 -6.61 -16.30 -1.06
N GLN A 181 -5.49 -15.95 -0.42
CA GLN A 181 -4.29 -15.45 -1.10
C GLN A 181 -3.72 -16.48 -2.08
N ILE A 182 -3.65 -17.76 -1.68
CA ILE A 182 -3.16 -18.85 -2.55
C ILE A 182 -4.09 -19.02 -3.76
N LEU A 183 -5.40 -18.95 -3.54
CA LEU A 183 -6.39 -19.02 -4.62
C LEU A 183 -6.26 -17.81 -5.57
N PHE A 184 -6.06 -16.61 -5.03
CA PHE A 184 -5.88 -15.39 -5.82
C PHE A 184 -4.57 -15.39 -6.61
N SER A 185 -3.49 -15.97 -6.05
CA SER A 185 -2.21 -16.17 -6.74
C SER A 185 -2.30 -17.14 -7.92
N GLN A 186 -3.34 -17.97 -7.98
CA GLN A 186 -3.57 -18.91 -9.08
C GLN A 186 -4.39 -18.31 -10.22
N ILE A 187 -4.94 -17.10 -10.09
CA ILE A 187 -5.68 -16.43 -11.16
C ILE A 187 -4.68 -15.55 -11.93
N PRO A 188 -4.25 -15.96 -13.15
CA PRO A 188 -3.48 -15.08 -14.01
C PRO A 188 -4.45 -14.12 -14.72
N ASP A 189 -4.05 -12.85 -14.81
CA ASP A 189 -4.75 -11.77 -15.53
C ASP A 189 -5.95 -11.09 -14.81
N PHE A 190 -5.62 -10.28 -13.80
CA PHE A 190 -6.52 -9.25 -13.26
C PHE A 190 -6.65 -8.00 -14.14
N ASP A 191 -5.94 -7.93 -15.27
CA ASP A 191 -5.84 -6.73 -16.14
C ASP A 191 -7.20 -6.28 -16.70
N GLN A 192 -8.16 -7.21 -16.82
CA GLN A 192 -9.52 -6.91 -17.31
C GLN A 192 -10.56 -6.74 -16.18
N ILE A 193 -10.36 -7.42 -15.04
CA ILE A 193 -11.33 -7.48 -13.92
C ILE A 193 -11.21 -6.26 -13.01
N CYS A 194 -9.98 -5.78 -12.79
CA CYS A 194 -9.71 -4.46 -12.23
C CYS A 194 -9.73 -3.44 -13.38
N THR A 195 -10.89 -3.25 -14.01
CA THR A 195 -11.07 -2.16 -14.97
C THR A 195 -10.58 -0.89 -14.28
N LYS A 196 -9.66 -0.14 -14.90
CA LYS A 196 -8.87 0.95 -14.28
C LYS A 196 -9.70 1.93 -13.41
N TRP A 197 -11.00 2.04 -13.69
CA TRP A 197 -11.98 2.82 -12.95
C TRP A 197 -12.54 2.15 -11.68
N VAL A 198 -12.82 0.84 -11.72
CA VAL A 198 -13.45 0.10 -10.62
C VAL A 198 -12.51 0.01 -9.42
N CYS A 199 -11.24 -0.32 -9.64
CA CYS A 199 -10.28 -0.46 -8.53
C CYS A 199 -9.87 0.90 -7.94
N LEU A 200 -9.88 1.97 -8.74
CA LEU A 200 -9.70 3.33 -8.23
C LEU A 200 -10.91 3.80 -7.40
N GLN A 201 -12.13 3.48 -7.86
CA GLN A 201 -13.37 3.85 -7.20
C GLN A 201 -13.54 3.10 -5.87
N THR A 202 -13.27 1.79 -5.84
CA THR A 202 -13.37 0.99 -4.62
C THR A 202 -12.34 1.44 -3.58
N LEU A 203 -11.11 1.77 -4.01
CA LEU A 203 -10.10 2.32 -3.12
C LEU A 203 -10.52 3.68 -2.53
N SER A 204 -11.02 4.59 -3.37
CA SER A 204 -11.47 5.92 -2.93
C SER A 204 -12.62 5.83 -1.93
N VAL A 205 -13.62 4.97 -2.21
CA VAL A 205 -14.74 4.73 -1.29
C VAL A 205 -14.25 4.10 0.01
N THR A 206 -13.34 3.12 -0.06
CA THR A 206 -12.78 2.47 1.14
C THR A 206 -12.02 3.46 1.99
N CYS A 207 -11.14 4.28 1.40
CA CYS A 207 -10.41 5.34 2.09
C CYS A 207 -11.36 6.35 2.73
N PHE A 208 -12.44 6.74 2.04
CA PHE A 208 -13.43 7.67 2.58
C PHE A 208 -14.17 7.09 3.79
N ILE A 209 -14.60 5.82 3.72
CA ILE A 209 -15.28 5.14 4.82
C ILE A 209 -14.34 4.97 6.02
N ILE A 210 -13.08 4.57 5.81
CA ILE A 210 -12.09 4.47 6.87
C ILE A 210 -11.84 5.84 7.51
N SER A 211 -11.73 6.90 6.71
CA SER A 211 -11.51 8.26 7.21
C SER A 211 -12.67 8.75 8.07
N ILE A 212 -13.92 8.49 7.65
CA ILE A 212 -15.11 8.83 8.44
C ILE A 212 -15.15 8.03 9.74
N ALA A 213 -14.90 6.71 9.68
CA ALA A 213 -14.91 5.86 10.86
C ALA A 213 -13.83 6.28 11.87
N ALA A 214 -12.63 6.60 11.39
CA ALA A 214 -11.53 7.11 12.21
C ALA A 214 -11.85 8.48 12.82
N ALA A 215 -12.44 9.40 12.04
CA ALA A 215 -12.86 10.71 12.53
C ALA A 215 -13.95 10.61 13.62
N ALA A 216 -14.96 9.78 13.40
CA ALA A 216 -16.02 9.54 14.37
C ALA A 216 -15.47 8.90 15.66
N GLY A 217 -14.58 7.91 15.54
CA GLY A 217 -13.90 7.29 16.68
C GLY A 217 -13.06 8.28 17.48
N SER A 218 -12.30 9.15 16.79
CA SER A 218 -11.48 10.18 17.44
C SER A 218 -12.32 11.19 18.22
N ILE A 219 -13.46 11.64 17.67
CA ILE A 219 -14.35 12.58 18.35
C ILE A 219 -14.98 11.94 19.58
N ALA A 220 -15.43 10.69 19.48
CA ALA A 220 -16.00 9.96 20.61
C ALA A 220 -14.98 9.80 21.76
N ASP A 221 -13.74 9.42 21.42
CA ASP A 221 -12.66 9.26 22.39
C ASP A 221 -12.30 10.59 23.08
N VAL A 222 -12.22 11.69 22.33
CA VAL A 222 -11.97 13.03 22.89
C VAL A 222 -13.09 13.48 23.83
N ILE A 223 -14.36 13.23 23.48
CA ILE A 223 -15.50 13.60 24.32
C ILE A 223 -15.46 12.83 25.65
N ASP A 224 -15.17 11.53 25.62
CA ASP A 224 -15.09 10.74 26.84
C ASP A 224 -13.87 11.11 27.69
N ALA A 225 -12.72 11.42 27.07
CA ALA A 225 -11.56 11.96 27.77
C ALA A 225 -11.87 13.29 28.47
N LEU A 226 -12.63 14.18 27.81
CA LEU A 226 -13.06 15.46 28.39
C LEU A 226 -14.03 15.28 29.56
N LYS A 227 -14.97 14.33 29.49
CA LYS A 227 -15.90 14.03 30.59
C LYS A 227 -15.16 13.51 31.83
N VAL A 228 -14.24 12.57 31.65
CA VAL A 228 -13.43 12.00 32.74
C VAL A 228 -12.59 13.09 33.39
N THR A 229 -11.90 13.89 32.59
CA THR A 229 -11.08 15.02 33.08
C THR A 229 -11.93 16.07 33.79
N GLY A 230 -13.11 16.38 33.26
CA GLY A 230 -14.06 17.30 33.87
C GLY A 230 -14.55 16.81 35.24
N GLN A 231 -14.90 15.53 35.37
CA GLN A 231 -15.31 14.95 36.66
C GLN A 231 -14.19 14.98 37.70
N GLU A 232 -12.95 14.69 37.30
CA GLU A 232 -11.79 14.78 38.20
C GLU A 232 -11.58 16.22 38.69
N LEU A 233 -11.65 17.21 37.79
CA LEU A 233 -11.53 18.64 38.13
C LEU A 233 -12.65 19.13 39.07
N TRP A 234 -13.90 18.70 38.87
CA TRP A 234 -15.01 19.02 39.77
C TRP A 234 -14.78 18.39 41.16
N SER A 235 -14.30 17.15 41.21
CA SER A 235 -13.97 16.47 42.46
C SER A 235 -12.81 17.14 43.22
N GLU A 236 -11.77 17.65 42.54
CA GLU A 236 -10.68 18.41 43.19
C GLU A 236 -11.15 19.77 43.72
N ARG A 237 -12.05 20.45 43.01
CA ARG A 237 -12.63 21.73 43.45
C ARG A 237 -13.48 21.56 44.72
N GLU A 238 -14.22 20.48 44.83
CA GLU A 238 -15.02 20.15 46.02
C GLU A 238 -14.13 19.91 47.25
N GLN A 239 -12.98 19.21 47.07
CA GLN A 239 -12.05 18.92 48.17
C GLN A 239 -11.28 20.15 48.64
N THR A 240 -10.86 21.03 47.72
CA THR A 240 -10.21 22.32 48.06
C THR A 240 -11.16 23.29 48.75
N SER A 241 -12.46 23.25 48.43
CA SER A 241 -13.49 24.03 49.13
C SER A 241 -13.78 23.54 50.56
N ASN A 242 -13.52 22.25 50.87
CA ASN A 242 -13.79 21.65 52.18
C ASN A 242 -12.54 21.47 53.07
N GLY A 243 -11.42 22.14 52.76
CA GLY A 243 -10.28 22.31 53.69
C GLY A 243 -9.52 21.05 54.08
N SER A 244 -9.67 19.93 53.36
CA SER A 244 -8.89 18.71 53.60
C SER A 244 -7.87 18.51 52.47
N GLY A 245 -6.59 18.60 52.83
CA GLY A 245 -5.45 18.53 51.89
C GLY A 245 -5.37 17.21 51.10
N PRO A 246 -4.66 17.20 49.95
CA PRO A 246 -4.80 16.15 48.96
C PRO A 246 -4.17 14.84 49.43
N SER A 247 -5.00 13.80 49.59
CA SER A 247 -4.51 12.41 49.71
C SER A 247 -4.24 11.89 48.30
N GLY A 248 -2.96 11.92 47.92
CA GLY A 248 -2.48 11.43 46.64
C GLY A 248 -2.87 9.97 46.41
N ARG A 249 -3.83 9.73 45.53
CA ARG A 249 -4.06 8.43 44.93
C ARG A 249 -4.05 8.59 43.42
N LYS A 250 -2.85 8.44 42.83
CA LYS A 250 -2.68 8.31 41.39
C LYS A 250 -3.48 7.11 40.90
N ARG A 251 -4.74 7.34 40.47
CA ARG A 251 -5.45 6.33 39.70
C ARG A 251 -4.94 6.42 38.28
N LYS A 252 -4.34 5.30 37.88
CA LYS A 252 -3.77 5.03 36.57
C LYS A 252 -4.84 5.33 35.52
N ILE A 253 -4.79 6.52 34.93
CA ILE A 253 -5.37 6.76 33.60
C ILE A 253 -4.91 5.56 32.78
N ARG A 254 -5.86 4.80 32.24
CA ARG A 254 -5.52 3.71 31.32
C ARG A 254 -4.88 4.39 30.13
N SER A 255 -3.55 4.47 30.19
CA SER A 255 -2.72 5.10 29.17
C SER A 255 -3.14 4.53 27.83
N PRO A 256 -3.27 5.36 26.77
CA PRO A 256 -3.50 4.86 25.41
C PRO A 256 -2.44 3.83 24.97
N SER A 257 -1.32 3.71 25.71
CA SER A 257 -0.38 2.61 25.57
C SER A 257 -0.98 1.21 25.81
N ASN A 258 -2.00 1.06 26.66
CA ASN A 258 -2.62 -0.25 26.91
C ASN A 258 -3.53 -0.72 25.76
N ILE A 259 -4.04 0.21 24.95
CA ILE A 259 -4.78 -0.16 23.73
C ILE A 259 -3.78 -0.66 22.69
N ALA A 260 -2.65 0.03 22.52
CA ALA A 260 -1.58 -0.42 21.64
C ALA A 260 -0.92 -1.74 22.11
N GLU A 261 -0.78 -1.97 23.42
CA GLU A 261 -0.30 -3.26 23.94
C GLU A 261 -1.31 -4.40 23.76
N GLU A 262 -2.62 -4.12 23.77
CA GLU A 262 -3.63 -5.13 23.46
C GLU A 262 -3.66 -5.49 21.95
N TYR A 263 -3.18 -4.58 21.08
CA TYR A 263 -2.92 -4.85 19.66
C TYR A 263 -1.57 -5.54 19.37
N LEU A 264 -0.61 -5.50 20.30
CA LEU A 264 0.72 -6.13 20.17
C LEU A 264 0.86 -7.45 20.97
N ALA A 265 -0.06 -7.75 21.89
CA ALA A 265 -0.10 -8.97 22.68
C ALA A 265 -1.09 -10.05 22.17
N LEU A 266 -1.63 -9.88 20.95
CA LEU A 266 -2.50 -10.82 20.21
C LEU A 266 -1.97 -11.06 18.80
#